data_AF-H5XDB6-F1
#
_entry.id   AF-H5XDB6-F1
#
_cell.length_a   1.000
_cell.length_b   1.000
_cell.length_c   1.000
_cell.angle_alpha   90.00
_cell.angle_beta   90.00
_cell.angle_gamma   90.00
#
_symmetry.space_group_name_H-M   'P 1'
#
loop_
_entity.id
_entity.type
_entity.pdbx_description
1 polymer ?
#
loop_
_entity_poly.entity_id
_entity_poly.type
_entity_poly.pdbx_seq_one_letter_code
_entity_poly.pdbx_strand_id
1 'polypeptide(L)'
;MTTTEDALVVQVRQALETAHRAGRPRPGRPALVRLTGATDYAVRKALATLAASENNTAASLSPAEPTTGGHPENTGRPASRRETAPAVRGARLPRPWPLAVIGLAAAVAIWGGWVRLGELTGFGPINLLPGIGSGLTVNTAVVLPLSVEFYSAYALRVLLVSDQLTTRTRTFARRTFTASLVVGGGAQVASHVMEAAGTATAPWPVTTVVACVPLLVLGLASGLASLVKRDATSGEAVQVETSGREAVP
;
A
#
# COMPACT_ATOMS: atom_id res chain seq x y z
N MET A 1 -27.84 -30.17 5.69
CA MET A 1 -27.62 -29.31 4.51
C MET A 1 -26.26 -28.62 4.69
N THR A 2 -25.21 -29.11 4.02
CA THR A 2 -23.90 -28.44 4.01
C THR A 2 -24.05 -27.14 3.21
N THR A 3 -23.64 -26.01 3.77
CA THR A 3 -23.71 -24.75 3.03
C THR A 3 -22.72 -24.80 1.86
N THR A 4 -23.02 -24.09 0.77
CA THR A 4 -22.12 -23.98 -0.40
C THR A 4 -20.73 -23.48 0.01
N GLU A 5 -20.64 -22.72 1.11
CA GLU A 5 -19.39 -22.23 1.68
C GLU A 5 -18.56 -23.35 2.33
N ASP A 6 -19.18 -24.26 3.08
CA ASP A 6 -18.49 -25.40 3.69
C ASP A 6 -17.92 -26.34 2.62
N ALA A 7 -18.67 -26.55 1.53
CA ALA A 7 -18.24 -27.37 0.40
C ALA A 7 -16.98 -26.77 -0.28
N LEU A 8 -16.94 -25.44 -0.44
CA LEU A 8 -15.79 -24.76 -1.04
C LEU A 8 -14.54 -24.86 -0.16
N VAL A 9 -14.68 -24.74 1.16
CA VAL A 9 -13.56 -24.89 2.12
C VAL A 9 -12.95 -26.29 2.04
N VAL A 10 -13.79 -27.34 1.91
CA VAL A 10 -13.33 -28.72 1.72
C VAL A 10 -12.60 -28.90 0.40
N GLN A 11 -13.15 -28.35 -0.70
CA GLN A 11 -12.55 -28.45 -2.03
C GLN A 11 -11.18 -27.76 -2.11
N VAL A 12 -11.04 -26.58 -1.49
CA VAL A 12 -9.75 -25.86 -1.39
C VAL A 12 -8.74 -26.64 -0.56
N ARG A 13 -9.15 -27.22 0.58
CA ARG A 13 -8.27 -28.08 1.41
C ARG A 13 -7.76 -29.28 0.61
N GLN A 14 -8.66 -29.97 -0.08
CA GLN A 14 -8.31 -31.17 -0.86
C GLN A 14 -7.35 -30.84 -2.00
N ALA A 15 -7.50 -29.69 -2.67
CA ALA A 15 -6.58 -29.23 -3.71
C ALA A 15 -5.17 -28.96 -3.16
N LEU A 16 -5.08 -28.36 -1.97
CA LEU A 16 -3.80 -28.11 -1.29
C LEU A 16 -3.11 -29.40 -0.84
N GLU A 17 -3.86 -30.35 -0.27
CA GLU A 17 -3.34 -31.65 0.14
C GLU A 17 -2.89 -32.51 -1.04
N THR A 18 -3.62 -32.45 -2.15
CA THR A 18 -3.27 -33.18 -3.38
C THR A 18 -1.96 -32.65 -3.96
N ALA A 19 -1.77 -31.32 -3.98
CA ALA A 19 -0.51 -30.72 -4.41
C ALA A 19 0.64 -31.09 -3.47
N HIS A 20 0.39 -31.12 -2.16
CA HIS A 20 1.40 -31.52 -1.17
C HIS A 20 1.82 -32.99 -1.32
N ARG A 21 0.84 -33.90 -1.49
CA ARG A 21 1.11 -35.33 -1.75
C ARG A 21 1.84 -35.56 -3.08
N ALA A 22 1.59 -34.71 -4.08
CA ALA A 22 2.30 -34.75 -5.36
C ALA A 22 3.68 -34.09 -5.33
N GLY A 23 4.15 -33.59 -4.18
CA GLY A 23 5.43 -32.88 -4.05
C GLY A 23 5.49 -31.55 -4.81
N ARG A 24 4.33 -31.01 -5.23
CA ARG A 24 4.24 -29.79 -6.02
C ARG A 24 4.19 -28.54 -5.13
N PRO A 25 4.68 -27.38 -5.60
CA PRO A 25 4.51 -26.12 -4.89
C PRO A 25 3.03 -25.81 -4.67
N ARG A 26 2.73 -25.16 -3.54
CA ARG A 26 1.36 -24.85 -3.14
C ARG A 26 0.65 -24.02 -4.23
N PRO A 27 -0.52 -24.46 -4.74
CA PRO A 27 -1.26 -23.75 -5.76
C PRO A 27 -1.57 -22.32 -5.34
N GLY A 28 -1.21 -21.36 -6.19
CA GLY A 28 -1.53 -19.95 -5.98
C GLY A 28 -3.04 -19.67 -6.10
N ARG A 29 -3.46 -18.50 -5.61
CA ARG A 29 -4.88 -18.07 -5.63
C ARG A 29 -5.53 -18.15 -7.03
N PRO A 30 -4.86 -17.72 -8.12
CA PRO A 30 -5.44 -17.83 -9.47
C PRO A 30 -5.67 -19.29 -9.91
N ALA A 31 -4.82 -20.21 -9.46
CA ALA A 31 -4.97 -21.64 -9.76
C ALA A 31 -6.15 -22.24 -8.99
N LEU A 32 -6.34 -21.86 -7.71
CA LEU A 32 -7.49 -22.31 -6.92
C LEU A 32 -8.83 -21.78 -7.46
N VAL A 33 -8.86 -20.54 -7.96
CA VAL A 33 -10.04 -19.99 -8.65
C VAL A 33 -10.39 -20.81 -9.90
N ARG A 34 -9.39 -21.18 -10.72
CA ARG A 34 -9.61 -22.03 -11.91
C ARG A 34 -10.06 -23.45 -11.56
N LEU A 35 -9.51 -24.03 -10.48
CA LEU A 35 -9.83 -25.39 -10.06
C LEU A 35 -11.20 -25.51 -9.37
N THR A 36 -11.64 -24.47 -8.68
CA THR A 36 -12.91 -24.47 -7.93
C THR A 36 -14.06 -23.83 -8.68
N GLY A 37 -13.79 -23.02 -9.71
CA GLY A 37 -14.81 -22.21 -10.41
C GLY A 37 -15.40 -21.10 -9.54
N ALA A 38 -14.89 -20.88 -8.32
CA ALA A 38 -15.40 -19.91 -7.38
C ALA A 38 -14.77 -18.52 -7.60
N THR A 39 -15.44 -17.47 -7.11
CA THR A 39 -14.90 -16.11 -7.17
C THR A 39 -13.64 -15.96 -6.31
N ASP A 40 -12.74 -15.05 -6.70
CA ASP A 40 -11.51 -14.77 -5.94
C ASP A 40 -11.79 -14.36 -4.48
N TYR A 41 -12.93 -13.70 -4.23
CA TYR A 41 -13.37 -13.38 -2.87
C TYR A 41 -13.71 -14.65 -2.06
N ALA A 42 -14.47 -15.58 -2.66
CA ALA A 42 -14.85 -16.83 -1.99
C ALA A 42 -13.63 -17.72 -1.70
N VAL A 43 -12.68 -17.82 -2.64
CA VAL A 43 -11.41 -18.54 -2.43
C VAL A 43 -10.58 -17.90 -1.33
N ARG A 44 -10.51 -16.56 -1.26
CA ARG A 44 -9.82 -15.86 -0.16
C ARG A 44 -10.46 -16.13 1.19
N LYS A 45 -11.80 -16.09 1.26
CA LYS A 45 -12.55 -16.38 2.48
C LYS A 45 -12.28 -17.82 2.95
N ALA A 46 -12.35 -18.78 2.04
CA ALA A 46 -12.08 -20.19 2.33
C ALA A 46 -10.65 -20.44 2.85
N LEU A 47 -9.64 -19.84 2.21
CA LEU A 47 -8.24 -19.92 2.67
C LEU A 47 -8.05 -19.31 4.07
N ALA A 48 -8.74 -18.21 4.38
CA ALA A 48 -8.69 -17.60 5.70
C ALA A 48 -9.32 -18.50 6.78
N THR A 49 -10.44 -19.16 6.45
CA THR A 49 -11.10 -20.13 7.34
C THR A 49 -10.20 -21.34 7.64
N LEU A 50 -9.47 -21.85 6.63
CA LEU A 50 -8.50 -22.92 6.82
C LEU A 50 -7.31 -22.48 7.69
N ALA A 51 -6.74 -21.31 7.44
CA ALA A 51 -5.65 -20.78 8.27
C ALA A 51 -6.07 -20.48 9.72
N ALA A 52 -7.32 -20.06 9.94
CA ALA A 52 -7.87 -19.90 11.29
C ALA A 52 -8.02 -21.25 12.00
N SER A 53 -8.45 -22.29 11.27
CA SER A 53 -8.58 -23.65 11.81
C SER A 53 -7.21 -24.25 12.17
N GLU A 54 -6.21 -24.12 11.30
CA GLU A 54 -4.83 -24.60 11.56
C GLU A 54 -4.21 -23.94 12.79
N ASN A 55 -4.40 -22.62 12.96
CA ASN A 55 -3.91 -21.90 14.13
C ASN A 55 -4.61 -22.33 15.43
N ASN A 56 -5.89 -22.68 15.38
CA ASN A 56 -6.65 -23.14 16.55
C ASN A 56 -6.25 -24.57 16.97
N THR A 57 -5.96 -25.44 15.99
CA THR A 57 -5.41 -26.78 16.23
C THR A 57 -3.99 -26.71 16.80
N ALA A 58 -3.13 -25.81 16.28
CA ALA A 58 -1.78 -25.62 16.80
C ALA A 58 -1.77 -25.04 18.22
N ALA A 59 -2.74 -24.19 18.57
CA ALA A 59 -2.91 -23.68 19.93
C ALA A 59 -3.41 -24.73 20.93
N SER A 60 -4.16 -25.74 20.48
CA SER A 60 -4.69 -26.82 21.35
C SER A 60 -3.70 -27.96 21.58
N LEU A 61 -2.61 -28.06 20.81
CA LEU A 61 -1.60 -29.12 20.91
C LEU A 61 -0.37 -28.73 21.73
N SER A 62 -0.38 -27.64 22.50
CA SER A 62 0.72 -27.27 23.39
C SER A 62 0.65 -28.07 24.71
N PRO A 63 1.56 -29.02 25.00
CA PRO A 63 1.60 -29.71 26.28
C PRO A 63 2.22 -28.79 27.35
N ALA A 64 1.61 -28.77 28.53
CA ALA A 64 2.12 -28.09 29.71
C ALA A 64 3.42 -28.75 30.21
N GLU A 65 4.44 -27.93 30.50
CA GLU A 65 5.60 -28.28 31.34
C GLU A 65 5.24 -27.96 32.80
N PRO A 66 5.75 -28.71 33.82
CA PRO A 66 7.08 -28.38 34.37
C PRO A 66 7.84 -29.54 35.05
N THR A 67 9.19 -29.54 35.08
CA THR A 67 10.04 -29.47 36.31
C THR A 67 11.55 -29.70 36.07
N THR A 68 12.34 -28.70 36.45
CA THR A 68 13.58 -28.69 37.28
C THR A 68 14.60 -29.84 37.24
N GLY A 69 15.86 -29.50 36.93
CA GLY A 69 17.03 -29.96 37.70
C GLY A 69 18.32 -30.28 36.92
N GLY A 70 19.41 -29.54 37.20
CA GLY A 70 20.78 -30.08 37.17
C GLY A 70 21.77 -29.51 36.14
N HIS A 71 22.72 -28.70 36.61
CA HIS A 71 24.06 -28.43 36.02
C HIS A 71 25.08 -29.27 36.86
N PRO A 72 26.25 -29.75 36.37
CA PRO A 72 27.30 -28.86 35.88
C PRO A 72 28.20 -29.29 34.70
N GLU A 73 28.73 -28.26 34.02
CA GLU A 73 30.13 -28.04 33.61
C GLU A 73 30.88 -29.09 32.75
N ASN A 74 31.20 -28.73 31.50
CA ASN A 74 32.48 -29.08 30.89
C ASN A 74 32.94 -28.05 29.83
N THR A 75 34.18 -27.59 30.02
CA THR A 75 35.05 -26.70 29.25
C THR A 75 35.38 -27.16 27.83
N GLY A 76 35.28 -26.23 26.86
CA GLY A 76 35.86 -26.38 25.50
C GLY A 76 35.66 -25.14 24.61
N ARG A 77 36.75 -24.46 24.25
CA ARG A 77 36.84 -23.20 23.48
C ARG A 77 36.54 -23.40 21.96
N PRO A 78 36.38 -22.31 21.20
CA PRO A 78 35.14 -21.85 20.58
C PRO A 78 34.93 -22.44 19.16
N ALA A 79 33.94 -23.29 18.97
CA ALA A 79 33.38 -23.43 17.63
C ALA A 79 32.55 -22.16 17.37
N SER A 80 32.94 -21.38 16.35
CA SER A 80 32.14 -20.30 15.78
C SER A 80 30.84 -20.88 15.22
N ARG A 81 29.91 -21.19 16.13
CA ARG A 81 28.52 -21.48 15.82
C ARG A 81 28.00 -20.14 15.34
N ARG A 82 27.92 -20.01 14.01
CA ARG A 82 27.11 -19.01 13.33
C ARG A 82 25.72 -19.18 13.90
N GLU A 83 25.44 -18.43 14.97
CA GLU A 83 24.13 -18.34 15.58
C GLU A 83 23.26 -17.83 14.44
N THR A 84 22.53 -18.76 13.84
CA THR A 84 21.58 -18.48 12.80
C THR A 84 20.56 -17.64 13.52
N ALA A 85 20.66 -16.32 13.34
CA ALA A 85 19.74 -15.36 13.93
C ALA A 85 18.34 -15.95 13.76
N PRO A 86 17.55 -16.08 14.83
CA PRO A 86 16.24 -16.71 14.73
C PRO A 86 15.50 -16.01 13.60
N ALA A 87 15.16 -16.77 12.56
CA ALA A 87 14.36 -16.27 11.46
C ALA A 87 13.13 -15.64 12.11
N VAL A 88 13.02 -14.31 12.02
CA VAL A 88 11.92 -13.55 12.62
C VAL A 88 10.65 -14.10 11.98
N ARG A 89 10.00 -15.02 12.69
CA ARG A 89 8.77 -15.67 12.25
C ARG A 89 7.78 -14.55 12.00
N GLY A 90 7.26 -14.52 10.77
CA GLY A 90 6.46 -13.46 10.18
C GLY A 90 5.70 -12.62 11.21
N ALA A 91 6.27 -11.47 11.56
CA ALA A 91 5.53 -10.44 12.25
C ALA A 91 4.38 -10.04 11.32
N ARG A 92 3.14 -10.38 11.70
CA ARG A 92 1.96 -9.96 10.96
C ARG A 92 2.01 -8.44 10.90
N LEU A 93 2.09 -7.87 9.69
CA LEU A 93 2.06 -6.43 9.53
C LEU A 93 0.81 -5.88 10.26
N PRO A 94 0.95 -4.81 11.06
CA PRO A 94 -0.20 -4.19 11.71
C PRO A 94 -1.24 -3.82 10.66
N ARG A 95 -2.53 -3.98 11.01
CA ARG A 95 -3.64 -3.64 10.14
C ARG A 95 -3.53 -2.17 9.70
N PRO A 96 -3.81 -1.82 8.44
CA PRO A 96 -3.56 -0.48 7.90
C PRO A 96 -4.55 0.59 8.38
N TRP A 97 -5.59 0.22 9.14
CA TRP A 97 -6.67 1.15 9.50
C TRP A 97 -6.21 2.36 10.36
N PRO A 98 -5.28 2.25 11.34
CA PRO A 98 -4.85 3.40 12.11
C PRO A 98 -4.11 4.42 11.23
N LEU A 99 -3.28 3.91 10.30
CA LEU A 99 -2.57 4.76 9.34
C LEU A 99 -3.55 5.47 8.39
N ALA A 100 -4.63 4.80 8.00
CA ALA A 100 -5.67 5.42 7.19
C ALA A 100 -6.38 6.56 7.95
N VAL A 101 -6.68 6.37 9.24
CA VAL A 101 -7.31 7.41 10.08
C VAL A 101 -6.37 8.60 10.29
N ILE A 102 -5.11 8.34 10.64
CA ILE A 102 -4.09 9.39 10.80
C ILE A 102 -3.90 10.14 9.47
N GLY A 103 -3.78 9.41 8.36
CA GLY A 103 -3.63 9.98 7.03
C GLY A 103 -4.83 10.84 6.62
N LEU A 104 -6.05 10.39 6.89
CA LEU A 104 -7.27 11.15 6.61
C LEU A 104 -7.34 12.44 7.44
N ALA A 105 -7.06 12.37 8.74
CA ALA A 105 -7.06 13.56 9.60
C ALA A 105 -6.00 14.58 9.13
N ALA A 106 -4.80 14.11 8.78
CA ALA A 106 -3.75 14.95 8.23
C ALA A 106 -4.13 15.55 6.87
N ALA A 107 -4.76 14.76 5.99
CA ALA A 107 -5.26 15.22 4.69
C ALA A 107 -6.29 16.34 4.87
N VAL A 108 -7.33 16.14 5.70
CA VAL A 108 -8.35 17.17 5.97
C VAL A 108 -7.72 18.45 6.52
N ALA A 109 -6.76 18.34 7.44
CA ALA A 109 -6.06 19.50 7.96
C ALA A 109 -5.32 20.24 6.82
N ILE A 110 -4.46 19.54 6.08
CA ILE A 110 -3.66 20.09 4.97
C ILE A 110 -4.56 20.72 3.89
N TRP A 111 -5.64 20.02 3.50
CA TRP A 111 -6.64 20.46 2.55
C TRP A 111 -7.19 21.84 2.88
N GLY A 112 -7.59 22.08 4.14
CA GLY A 112 -8.18 23.36 4.55
C GLY A 112 -7.28 24.56 4.27
N GLY A 113 -5.98 24.44 4.56
CA GLY A 113 -5.00 25.49 4.28
C GLY A 113 -4.76 25.70 2.79
N TRP A 114 -4.78 24.63 1.98
CA TRP A 114 -4.70 24.75 0.52
C TRP A 114 -5.91 25.41 -0.10
N VAL A 115 -7.12 25.08 0.35
CA VAL A 115 -8.35 25.72 -0.16
C VAL A 115 -8.27 27.22 0.09
N ARG A 116 -7.92 27.60 1.31
CA ARG A 116 -7.74 29.02 1.65
C ARG A 116 -6.64 29.68 0.82
N LEU A 117 -5.52 28.99 0.64
CA LEU A 117 -4.42 29.47 -0.20
C LEU A 117 -4.86 29.63 -1.67
N GLY A 118 -5.66 28.70 -2.18
CA GLY A 118 -6.27 28.74 -3.50
C GLY A 118 -7.15 29.98 -3.66
N GLU A 119 -8.03 30.24 -2.69
CA GLU A 119 -8.90 31.43 -2.68
C GLU A 119 -8.09 32.72 -2.70
N LEU A 120 -7.03 32.83 -1.88
CA LEU A 120 -6.13 33.98 -1.86
C LEU A 120 -5.34 34.17 -3.15
N THR A 121 -5.09 33.08 -3.89
CA THR A 121 -4.32 33.09 -5.16
C THR A 121 -5.22 33.23 -6.39
N GLY A 122 -6.53 33.40 -6.21
CA GLY A 122 -7.50 33.62 -7.29
C GLY A 122 -8.10 32.35 -7.89
N PHE A 123 -7.81 31.17 -7.31
CA PHE A 123 -8.58 29.97 -7.58
C PHE A 123 -9.85 30.05 -6.73
N GLY A 124 -11.02 30.05 -7.35
CA GLY A 124 -12.28 30.29 -6.65
C GLY A 124 -13.45 29.67 -7.40
N PRO A 125 -14.69 30.11 -7.13
CA PRO A 125 -15.85 29.68 -7.88
C PRO A 125 -15.71 30.09 -9.35
N ILE A 126 -15.49 29.11 -10.23
CA ILE A 126 -15.47 29.30 -11.68
C ILE A 126 -16.72 28.64 -12.26
N ASN A 127 -17.42 29.35 -13.15
CA ASN A 127 -18.51 28.78 -13.92
C ASN A 127 -17.92 27.95 -15.08
N LEU A 128 -18.05 26.63 -14.99
CA LEU A 128 -17.56 25.70 -16.01
C LEU A 128 -18.42 25.69 -17.27
N LEU A 129 -19.69 26.12 -17.15
CA LEU A 129 -20.67 26.14 -18.24
C LEU A 129 -21.33 27.52 -18.31
N PRO A 130 -20.58 28.55 -18.75
CA PRO A 130 -21.16 29.87 -18.95
C PRO A 130 -22.21 29.78 -20.08
N GLY A 131 -23.48 30.03 -19.74
CA GLY A 131 -24.58 30.12 -20.72
C GLY A 131 -25.51 28.91 -20.85
N ILE A 132 -25.36 27.85 -20.05
CA ILE A 132 -26.29 26.70 -20.05
C ILE A 132 -26.93 26.53 -18.67
N GLY A 133 -28.26 26.72 -18.57
CA GLY A 133 -29.03 26.55 -17.33
C GLY A 133 -28.58 27.49 -16.20
N SER A 134 -28.56 26.99 -14.96
CA SER A 134 -28.09 27.75 -13.79
C SER A 134 -26.56 27.95 -13.73
N GLY A 135 -25.82 27.49 -14.74
CA GLY A 135 -24.36 27.39 -14.70
C GLY A 135 -23.89 26.27 -13.75
N LEU A 136 -22.72 25.70 -14.03
CA LEU A 136 -22.05 24.74 -13.14
C LEU A 136 -20.88 25.44 -12.49
N THR A 137 -21.08 25.99 -11.30
CA THR A 137 -20.04 26.66 -10.53
C THR A 137 -19.24 25.65 -9.71
N VAL A 138 -17.94 25.56 -9.96
CA VAL A 138 -17.01 24.72 -9.19
C VAL A 138 -15.98 25.63 -8.53
N ASN A 139 -15.79 25.48 -7.22
CA ASN A 139 -14.69 26.15 -6.54
C ASN A 139 -13.38 25.42 -6.87
N THR A 140 -12.58 25.98 -7.75
CA THR A 140 -11.30 25.37 -8.16
C THR A 140 -10.27 25.36 -7.04
N ALA A 141 -10.43 26.18 -5.99
CA ALA A 141 -9.62 26.10 -4.78
C ALA A 141 -9.74 24.74 -4.09
N VAL A 142 -10.88 24.08 -4.22
CA VAL A 142 -11.13 22.73 -3.67
C VAL A 142 -10.44 21.65 -4.51
N VAL A 143 -10.28 21.88 -5.81
CA VAL A 143 -9.71 20.89 -6.74
C VAL A 143 -8.18 20.89 -6.71
N LEU A 144 -7.56 22.04 -6.44
CA LEU A 144 -6.11 22.18 -6.33
C LEU A 144 -5.45 21.17 -5.36
N PRO A 145 -5.83 21.13 -4.07
CA PRO A 145 -5.23 20.21 -3.09
C PRO A 145 -5.45 18.74 -3.42
N LEU A 146 -6.60 18.43 -4.04
CA LEU A 146 -7.00 17.06 -4.33
C LEU A 146 -5.97 16.31 -5.18
N SER A 147 -5.36 16.98 -6.16
CA SER A 147 -4.34 16.38 -7.01
C SER A 147 -3.08 15.96 -6.24
N VAL A 148 -2.59 16.85 -5.35
CA VAL A 148 -1.39 16.64 -4.52
C VAL A 148 -1.61 15.51 -3.53
N GLU A 149 -2.79 15.45 -2.91
CA GLU A 149 -3.13 14.41 -1.95
C GLU A 149 -3.22 13.03 -2.60
N PHE A 150 -3.91 12.93 -3.74
CA PHE A 150 -3.97 11.68 -4.49
C PHE A 150 -2.59 11.20 -4.92
N TYR A 151 -1.73 12.12 -5.35
CA TYR A 151 -0.36 11.76 -5.68
C TYR A 151 0.43 11.27 -4.46
N SER A 152 0.31 11.96 -3.32
CA SER A 152 0.96 11.56 -2.06
C SER A 152 0.52 10.18 -1.61
N ALA A 153 -0.79 9.91 -1.65
CA ALA A 153 -1.37 8.62 -1.33
C ALA A 153 -0.90 7.52 -2.29
N TYR A 154 -0.83 7.84 -3.59
CA TYR A 154 -0.31 6.91 -4.59
C TYR A 154 1.17 6.58 -4.35
N ALA A 155 2.02 7.59 -4.13
CA ALA A 155 3.43 7.41 -3.85
C ALA A 155 3.65 6.61 -2.55
N LEU A 156 2.87 6.91 -1.50
CA LEU A 156 2.89 6.15 -0.25
C LEU A 156 2.48 4.69 -0.46
N ARG A 157 1.41 4.44 -1.24
CA ARG A 157 0.98 3.08 -1.57
C ARG A 157 2.09 2.31 -2.28
N VAL A 158 2.78 2.94 -3.23
CA VAL A 158 3.92 2.33 -3.93
C VAL A 158 5.04 1.97 -2.96
N LEU A 159 5.30 2.82 -1.95
CA LEU A 159 6.29 2.54 -0.90
C LEU A 159 5.87 1.41 0.04
N LEU A 160 4.57 1.24 0.31
CA LEU A 160 4.07 0.18 1.18
C LEU A 160 3.98 -1.19 0.49
N VAL A 161 3.94 -1.24 -0.85
CA VAL A 161 3.87 -2.48 -1.66
C VAL A 161 5.27 -2.91 -2.15
N SER A 162 6.34 -2.36 -1.56
CA SER A 162 7.69 -2.25 -2.13
C SER A 162 8.44 -3.53 -2.50
N ASP A 163 7.98 -4.71 -2.08
CA ASP A 163 8.75 -5.95 -2.18
C ASP A 163 8.95 -6.44 -3.62
N GLN A 164 8.15 -5.93 -4.57
CA GLN A 164 8.17 -6.31 -5.99
C GLN A 164 8.75 -5.22 -6.90
N LEU A 165 9.25 -4.11 -6.34
CA LEU A 165 9.65 -2.94 -7.11
C LEU A 165 11.16 -2.68 -7.04
N THR A 166 11.71 -2.13 -8.11
CA THR A 166 13.14 -1.83 -8.19
C THR A 166 13.53 -0.73 -7.20
N THR A 167 14.81 -0.70 -6.80
CA THR A 167 15.35 0.34 -5.91
C THR A 167 15.20 1.75 -6.51
N ARG A 168 15.23 1.87 -7.84
CA ARG A 168 15.01 3.14 -8.55
C ARG A 168 13.59 3.65 -8.35
N THR A 169 12.59 2.81 -8.58
CA THR A 169 11.17 3.15 -8.39
C THR A 169 10.88 3.54 -6.95
N ARG A 170 11.43 2.79 -5.98
CA ARG A 170 11.30 3.09 -4.54
C ARG A 170 11.95 4.42 -4.15
N THR A 171 13.15 4.69 -4.67
CA THR A 171 13.85 5.95 -4.39
C THR A 171 13.10 7.15 -4.97
N PHE A 172 12.56 7.01 -6.19
CA PHE A 172 11.75 8.04 -6.81
C PHE A 172 10.49 8.30 -5.98
N ALA A 173 9.71 7.25 -5.67
CA ALA A 173 8.51 7.36 -4.84
C ALA A 173 8.78 7.99 -3.47
N ARG A 174 9.89 7.63 -2.81
CA ARG A 174 10.26 8.22 -1.51
C ARG A 174 10.55 9.71 -1.62
N ARG A 175 11.38 10.11 -2.59
CA ARG A 175 11.75 11.51 -2.81
C ARG A 175 10.52 12.37 -3.10
N THR A 176 9.64 11.88 -3.97
CA THR A 176 8.47 12.64 -4.40
C THR A 176 7.35 12.64 -3.37
N PHE A 177 7.20 11.56 -2.58
CA PHE A 177 6.34 11.54 -1.41
C PHE A 177 6.79 12.59 -0.38
N THR A 178 8.06 12.62 -0.02
CA THR A 178 8.62 13.62 0.90
C THR A 178 8.47 15.04 0.36
N ALA A 179 8.75 15.27 -0.93
CA ALA A 179 8.54 16.57 -1.56
C ALA A 179 7.08 17.02 -1.46
N SER A 180 6.13 16.10 -1.66
CA SER A 180 4.71 16.38 -1.54
C SER A 180 4.30 16.75 -0.11
N LEU A 181 4.86 16.09 0.91
CA LEU A 181 4.63 16.46 2.32
C LEU A 181 5.16 17.86 2.64
N VAL A 182 6.34 18.21 2.13
CA VAL A 182 6.92 19.55 2.32
C VAL A 182 6.06 20.61 1.64
N VAL A 183 5.58 20.35 0.43
CA VAL A 183 4.65 21.22 -0.29
C VAL A 183 3.33 21.38 0.49
N GLY A 184 2.78 20.28 1.01
CA GLY A 184 1.58 20.27 1.85
C GLY A 184 1.72 21.10 3.13
N GLY A 185 2.82 20.89 3.88
CA GLY A 185 3.13 21.68 5.07
C GLY A 185 3.45 23.14 4.78
N GLY A 186 4.11 23.42 3.65
CA GLY A 186 4.42 24.78 3.20
C GLY A 186 3.15 25.59 2.91
N ALA A 187 2.15 24.98 2.28
CA ALA A 187 0.87 25.63 2.04
C ALA A 187 0.10 25.93 3.34
N GLN A 188 0.12 25.01 4.31
CA GLN A 188 -0.43 25.25 5.64
C GLN A 188 0.20 26.48 6.31
N VAL A 189 1.54 26.50 6.37
CA VAL A 189 2.28 27.62 6.95
C VAL A 189 1.96 28.92 6.21
N ALA A 190 2.00 28.92 4.89
CA ALA A 190 1.70 30.10 4.08
C ALA A 190 0.27 30.61 4.33
N SER A 191 -0.71 29.71 4.39
CA SER A 191 -2.12 30.07 4.62
C SER A 191 -2.32 30.74 5.99
N HIS A 192 -1.72 30.21 7.06
CA HIS A 192 -1.81 30.79 8.39
C HIS A 192 -1.02 32.10 8.53
N VAL A 193 0.17 32.20 7.92
CA VAL A 193 0.95 33.44 7.93
C VAL A 193 0.20 34.56 7.23
N MET A 194 -0.41 34.28 6.07
CA MET A 194 -1.18 35.27 5.33
C MET A 194 -2.47 35.66 6.03
N GLU A 195 -3.13 34.72 6.70
CA GLU A 195 -4.25 35.02 7.58
C GLU A 195 -3.85 35.96 8.72
N ALA A 196 -2.78 35.62 9.44
CA ALA A 196 -2.30 36.42 10.56
C ALA A 196 -1.88 37.83 10.13
N ALA A 197 -1.41 37.98 8.88
CA ALA A 197 -1.06 39.27 8.29
C ALA A 197 -2.28 40.05 7.73
N GLY A 198 -3.50 39.51 7.77
CA GLY A 198 -4.68 40.15 7.19
C GLY A 198 -4.62 40.29 5.67
N THR A 199 -3.90 39.39 4.99
CA THR A 199 -3.68 39.48 3.54
C THR A 199 -4.95 39.10 2.77
N ALA A 200 -5.46 40.03 1.95
CA ALA A 200 -6.65 39.79 1.13
C ALA A 200 -6.37 39.06 -0.20
N THR A 201 -5.16 39.23 -0.75
CA THR A 201 -4.71 38.59 -2.00
C THR A 201 -3.26 38.16 -1.84
N ALA A 202 -2.96 36.92 -2.21
CA ALA A 202 -1.62 36.37 -2.12
C ALA A 202 -0.65 37.14 -3.03
N PRO A 203 0.60 37.34 -2.60
CA PRO A 203 1.62 37.98 -3.43
C PRO A 203 1.95 37.09 -4.64
N TRP A 204 2.29 37.72 -5.77
CA TRP A 204 2.50 37.03 -7.05
C TRP A 204 3.44 35.80 -6.99
N PRO A 205 4.52 35.74 -6.16
CA PRO A 205 5.36 34.55 -6.11
C PRO A 205 4.60 33.33 -5.59
N VAL A 206 3.73 33.53 -4.59
CA VAL A 206 2.90 32.46 -4.01
C VAL A 206 1.90 31.98 -5.06
N THR A 207 1.23 32.90 -5.75
CA THR A 207 0.29 32.58 -6.83
C THR A 207 0.96 31.77 -7.95
N THR A 208 2.14 32.19 -8.41
CA THR A 208 2.88 31.46 -9.45
C THR A 208 3.24 30.04 -9.01
N VAL A 209 3.75 29.88 -7.78
CA VAL A 209 4.09 28.56 -7.25
C VAL A 209 2.86 27.67 -7.17
N VAL A 210 1.77 28.16 -6.58
CA VAL A 210 0.50 27.42 -6.43
C VAL A 210 -0.07 27.02 -7.79
N ALA A 211 -0.03 27.91 -8.78
CA ALA A 211 -0.51 27.62 -10.13
C ALA A 211 0.29 26.53 -10.86
N CYS A 212 1.59 26.39 -10.55
CA CYS A 212 2.45 25.36 -11.14
C CYS A 212 2.25 23.96 -10.53
N VAL A 213 1.67 23.86 -9.33
CA VAL A 213 1.56 22.59 -8.59
C VAL A 213 0.84 21.49 -9.38
N PRO A 214 -0.34 21.73 -10.00
CA PRO A 214 -1.06 20.67 -10.71
C PRO A 214 -0.26 20.09 -11.89
N LEU A 215 0.49 20.94 -12.59
CA LEU A 215 1.35 20.52 -13.72
C LEU A 215 2.49 19.63 -13.23
N LEU A 216 3.13 20.00 -12.13
CA LEU A 216 4.20 19.20 -11.52
C LEU A 216 3.66 17.86 -11.03
N VAL A 217 2.51 17.85 -10.35
CA VAL A 217 1.87 16.63 -9.86
C VAL A 217 1.54 15.68 -11.00
N LEU A 218 0.98 16.18 -12.10
CA LEU A 218 0.66 15.36 -13.28
C LEU A 218 1.92 14.69 -13.86
N GLY A 219 3.02 15.43 -13.99
CA GLY A 219 4.30 14.90 -14.47
C GLY A 219 4.88 13.84 -13.52
N LEU A 220 4.84 14.10 -12.21
CA LEU A 220 5.31 13.18 -11.19
C LEU A 220 4.48 11.88 -11.12
N ALA A 221 3.15 12.01 -11.20
CA ALA A 221 2.22 10.88 -11.24
C ALA A 221 2.48 9.99 -12.47
N SER A 222 2.59 10.61 -13.65
CA SER A 222 2.88 9.92 -14.91
C SER A 222 4.24 9.22 -14.88
N GLY A 223 5.26 9.89 -14.34
CA GLY A 223 6.61 9.33 -14.17
C GLY A 223 6.62 8.11 -13.25
N LEU A 224 5.98 8.22 -12.08
CA LEU A 224 5.91 7.12 -11.12
C LEU A 224 5.10 5.94 -11.66
N ALA A 225 3.95 6.19 -12.31
CA ALA A 225 3.16 5.14 -12.95
C ALA A 225 3.93 4.41 -14.05
N SER A 226 4.71 5.15 -14.84
CA SER A 226 5.57 4.56 -15.89
C SER A 226 6.66 3.66 -15.30
N LEU A 227 7.28 4.07 -14.18
CA LEU A 227 8.26 3.25 -13.48
C LEU A 227 7.65 1.96 -12.91
N VAL A 228 6.49 2.07 -12.25
CA VAL A 228 5.76 0.92 -11.70
C VAL A 228 5.37 -0.06 -12.81
N LYS A 229 4.88 0.45 -13.96
CA LYS A 229 4.53 -0.40 -15.11
C LYS A 229 5.74 -1.14 -15.67
N ARG A 230 6.89 -0.48 -15.80
CA ARG A 230 8.13 -1.10 -16.29
C ARG A 230 8.60 -2.22 -15.37
N ASP A 231 8.60 -1.98 -14.06
CA ASP A 231 8.98 -2.99 -13.07
C ASP A 231 8.06 -4.23 -13.14
N ALA A 232 6.75 -4.04 -13.29
CA ALA A 232 5.79 -5.14 -13.43
C ALA A 232 6.06 -5.99 -14.69
N THR A 233 6.29 -5.34 -15.84
CA THR A 233 6.60 -6.06 -17.09
C THR A 233 7.94 -6.80 -17.03
N SER A 234 8.94 -6.25 -16.34
CA SER A 234 10.23 -6.92 -16.15
C SER A 234 10.11 -8.14 -15.24
N GLY A 235 9.28 -8.08 -14.19
CA GLY A 235 9.00 -9.24 -13.34
C GLY A 235 8.32 -10.39 -14.09
N GLU A 236 7.36 -10.07 -14.97
CA GLU A 236 6.67 -11.07 -15.80
C GLU A 236 7.62 -11.75 -16.79
N ALA A 237 8.49 -10.99 -17.46
CA ALA A 237 9.47 -11.53 -18.41
C ALA A 237 10.45 -12.52 -17.75
N VAL A 238 10.95 -12.19 -16.55
CA VAL A 238 11.84 -13.08 -15.78
C VAL A 238 11.13 -14.36 -15.37
N GLN A 239 9.85 -14.28 -15.00
CA GLN A 239 9.06 -15.45 -14.62
C GLN A 239 8.80 -16.39 -15.80
N VAL A 240 8.54 -15.85 -16.99
CA VAL A 240 8.37 -16.63 -18.23
C VAL A 240 9.67 -17.32 -18.64
N GLU A 241 10.81 -16.62 -18.58
CA GLU A 241 12.12 -17.23 -18.90
C GLU A 241 12.48 -18.37 -17.94
N THR A 242 12.23 -18.18 -16.64
CA THR A 242 12.49 -19.20 -15.61
C THR A 242 11.60 -20.43 -15.82
N SER A 243 10.31 -20.22 -16.07
CA SER A 243 9.36 -21.32 -16.37
C SER A 243 9.69 -22.06 -17.67
N GLY A 244 10.26 -21.38 -18.67
CA GLY A 244 10.69 -22.01 -19.91
C GLY A 244 11.96 -22.86 -19.74
N ARG A 245 12.88 -22.45 -18.86
CA ARG A 245 14.11 -23.19 -18.56
C ARG A 245 13.88 -24.47 -17.76
N GLU A 246 12.90 -24.49 -16.84
CA GLU A 246 12.52 -25.71 -16.10
C GLU A 246 11.72 -26.72 -16.95
N ALA A 247 11.21 -26.31 -18.12
CA ALA A 247 10.39 -27.15 -18.99
C ALA A 247 11.18 -27.91 -20.08
N VAL A 248 12.50 -27.75 -20.15
CA VAL A 248 13.36 -28.47 -21.10
C VAL A 248 14.10 -29.59 -20.34
N PRO A 249 13.75 -30.87 -20.55
CA PRO A 249 14.44 -32.02 -19.94
C PRO A 249 15.84 -32.25 -20.51
#